data_AF-A0A8S2PAP1-F1
#
_entry.id   AF-A0A8S2PAP1-F1
#
_cell.length_a   1.000
_cell.length_b   1.000
_cell.length_c   1.000
_cell.angle_alpha   90.00
_cell.angle_beta   90.00
_cell.angle_gamma   90.00
#
_symmetry.space_group_name_H-M   'P 1'
#
loop_
_entity.id
_entity.type
_entity.pdbx_description
1 polymer ?
#
loop_
_entity_poly.entity_id
_entity_poly.type
_entity_poly.pdbx_seq_one_letter_code
_entity_poly.pdbx_strand_id
1 'polypeptide(L)'
;MFIDPVTKEPYMFIYIFCHNIANQVEWALDYRDYVQMFDFDADLLARVLRDIGNYYFTEGRRLLGESPPNNVAAYHRLHWARILYQRHSQMEQVSMSHEFDEISHLLENIEEELRSSSNDDDD
;
A
#
# COMPACT_ATOMS: atom_id res chain seq x y z
N MET A 1 0.97 11.06 19.11
CA MET A 1 1.39 10.65 17.75
C MET A 1 1.41 9.13 17.71
N PHE A 2 0.59 8.52 16.89
CA PHE A 2 0.54 7.06 16.74
C PHE A 2 1.70 6.65 15.82
N ILE A 3 2.55 5.71 16.23
CA ILE A 3 3.69 5.21 15.45
C ILE A 3 3.35 3.81 14.96
N ASP A 4 3.57 3.54 13.68
CA ASP A 4 3.48 2.20 13.11
C ASP A 4 4.60 1.31 13.70
N PRO A 5 4.27 0.18 14.35
CA PRO A 5 5.28 -0.66 14.98
C PRO A 5 6.18 -1.39 13.98
N VAL A 6 5.77 -1.52 12.73
CA VAL A 6 6.51 -2.17 11.64
C VAL A 6 7.42 -1.16 10.95
N THR A 7 6.86 -0.06 10.43
CA THR A 7 7.63 0.92 9.64
C THR A 7 8.39 1.93 10.49
N LYS A 8 8.01 2.09 11.76
CA LYS A 8 8.50 3.14 12.69
C LYS A 8 8.15 4.57 12.25
N GLU A 9 7.30 4.72 11.24
CA GLU A 9 6.80 6.00 10.78
C GLU A 9 5.49 6.37 11.52
N PRO A 10 5.18 7.66 11.69
CA PRO A 10 3.91 8.07 12.27
C PRO A 10 2.73 7.71 11.33
N TYR A 11 1.63 7.22 11.91
CA TYR A 11 0.36 7.13 11.18
C TYR A 11 -0.05 8.56 10.76
N MET A 12 -0.06 8.80 9.45
CA MET A 12 -0.37 10.13 8.93
C MET A 12 -1.85 10.47 9.09
N PHE A 13 -2.75 9.48 9.00
CA PHE A 13 -4.19 9.72 9.02
C PHE A 13 -4.97 8.62 9.76
N ILE A 14 -6.03 9.03 10.43
CA ILE A 14 -7.13 8.24 10.98
C ILE A 14 -8.33 8.52 10.08
N TYR A 15 -8.82 7.49 9.38
CA TYR A 15 -9.97 7.64 8.50
C TYR A 15 -11.28 7.48 9.27
N ILE A 16 -12.21 8.39 9.04
CA ILE A 16 -13.51 8.39 9.70
C ILE A 16 -14.59 8.46 8.63
N PHE A 17 -15.44 7.44 8.59
CA PHE A 17 -16.69 7.51 7.83
C PHE A 17 -17.79 8.12 8.68
N CYS A 18 -18.42 9.19 8.20
CA CYS A 18 -19.57 9.78 8.87
C CYS A 18 -20.49 10.46 7.86
N HIS A 19 -21.79 10.13 7.93
CA HIS A 19 -22.78 10.66 6.98
C HIS A 19 -22.98 12.19 7.04
N ASN A 20 -22.59 12.82 8.14
CA ASN A 20 -22.66 14.27 8.30
C ASN A 20 -21.39 14.77 8.99
N ILE A 21 -20.42 15.17 8.18
CA ILE A 21 -19.13 15.71 8.63
C ILE A 21 -19.34 16.96 9.49
N ALA A 22 -20.31 17.83 9.16
CA ALA A 22 -20.54 19.08 9.89
C ALA A 22 -20.83 18.85 11.38
N ASN A 23 -21.48 17.74 11.73
CA ASN A 23 -21.75 17.37 13.11
C ASN A 23 -20.53 16.84 13.88
N GLN A 24 -19.43 16.52 13.18
CA GLN A 24 -18.20 15.97 13.75
C GLN A 24 -17.05 16.99 13.79
N VAL A 25 -17.18 18.13 13.09
CA VAL A 25 -16.11 19.13 12.96
C VAL A 25 -15.60 19.62 14.31
N GLU A 26 -16.48 19.85 15.28
CA GLU A 26 -16.11 20.47 16.56
C GLU A 26 -15.02 19.69 17.30
N TRP A 27 -15.18 18.37 17.45
CA TRP A 27 -14.18 17.55 18.11
C TRP A 27 -13.01 17.20 17.17
N ALA A 28 -13.27 17.07 15.86
CA ALA A 28 -12.25 16.69 14.90
C ALA A 28 -11.22 17.80 14.64
N LEU A 29 -11.57 19.06 14.91
CA LEU A 29 -10.66 20.20 14.80
C LEU A 29 -9.39 20.04 15.64
N ASP A 30 -9.51 19.47 16.84
CA ASP A 30 -8.39 19.18 17.73
C ASP A 30 -7.41 18.14 17.15
N TYR A 31 -7.87 17.38 16.16
CA TYR A 31 -7.13 16.31 15.49
C TYR A 31 -7.03 16.51 13.98
N ARG A 32 -7.24 17.74 13.48
CA ARG A 32 -7.34 18.01 12.04
C ARG A 32 -6.12 17.57 11.22
N ASP A 33 -4.96 17.52 11.86
CA ASP A 33 -3.70 17.11 11.22
C ASP A 33 -3.58 15.58 11.12
N TYR A 34 -4.46 14.84 11.82
CA TYR A 34 -4.48 13.39 11.90
C TYR A 34 -5.78 12.78 11.39
N VAL A 35 -6.88 13.53 11.28
CA VAL A 35 -8.19 12.97 10.93
C VAL A 35 -8.55 13.32 9.49
N GLN A 36 -8.92 12.31 8.72
CA GLN A 36 -9.54 12.46 7.41
C GLN A 36 -10.97 11.91 7.47
N MET A 37 -11.94 12.80 7.25
CA MET A 37 -13.36 12.47 7.28
C MET A 37 -13.92 12.30 5.87
N PHE A 38 -14.79 11.30 5.71
CA PHE A 38 -15.48 10.97 4.47
C PHE A 38 -16.97 10.83 4.75
N ASP A 39 -17.80 11.46 3.92
CA ASP A 39 -19.27 11.32 3.91
C ASP A 39 -19.77 10.39 2.82
N PHE A 40 -18.91 10.02 1.88
CA PHE A 40 -19.12 9.00 0.87
C PHE A 40 -18.23 7.77 1.13
N ASP A 41 -18.82 6.58 1.06
CA ASP A 41 -18.15 5.31 1.31
C ASP A 41 -17.15 4.96 0.19
N ALA A 42 -17.49 5.29 -1.05
CA ALA A 42 -16.63 5.09 -2.21
C ALA A 42 -15.29 5.84 -2.06
N ASP A 43 -15.32 7.08 -1.60
CA ASP A 43 -14.11 7.92 -1.42
C ASP A 43 -13.21 7.36 -0.33
N LEU A 44 -13.81 6.94 0.79
CA LEU A 44 -13.08 6.26 1.86
C LEU A 44 -12.44 4.95 1.34
N LEU A 45 -13.22 4.14 0.63
CA LEU A 45 -12.74 2.87 0.10
C LEU A 45 -11.58 3.09 -0.90
N ALA A 46 -11.70 4.06 -1.81
CA ALA A 46 -10.64 4.42 -2.74
C ALA A 46 -9.36 4.81 -1.98
N ARG A 47 -9.48 5.69 -0.98
CA ARG A 47 -8.35 6.11 -0.14
C ARG A 47 -7.69 4.94 0.58
N VAL A 48 -8.48 4.07 1.20
CA VAL A 48 -7.98 2.89 1.93
C VAL A 48 -7.26 1.92 1.00
N LEU A 49 -7.80 1.65 -0.20
CA LEU A 49 -7.15 0.77 -1.18
C LEU A 49 -5.77 1.31 -1.57
N ARG A 50 -5.67 2.61 -1.84
CA ARG A 50 -4.40 3.26 -2.18
C ARG A 50 -3.40 3.17 -1.04
N ASP A 51 -3.82 3.49 0.18
CA ASP A 51 -2.90 3.56 1.32
C ASP A 51 -2.45 2.18 1.80
N ILE A 52 -3.32 1.16 1.73
CA ILE A 52 -2.91 -0.24 1.92
C ILE A 52 -1.98 -0.69 0.77
N GLY A 53 -2.25 -0.26 -0.47
CA GLY A 53 -1.36 -0.50 -1.62
C GLY A 53 0.05 0.04 -1.38
N ASN A 54 0.15 1.29 -0.90
CA ASN A 54 1.42 1.93 -0.51
C ASN A 54 2.17 1.14 0.58
N TYR A 55 1.44 0.65 1.60
CA TYR A 55 2.02 -0.18 2.66
C TYR A 55 2.63 -1.45 2.09
N TYR A 56 1.87 -2.20 1.28
CA TYR A 56 2.35 -3.44 0.66
C TYR A 56 3.54 -3.20 -0.28
N PHE A 57 3.53 -2.11 -1.04
CA PHE A 57 4.62 -1.74 -1.92
C PHE A 57 5.90 -1.43 -1.14
N THR A 58 5.78 -0.60 -0.10
CA THR A 58 6.91 -0.21 0.77
C THR A 58 7.51 -1.43 1.46
N GLU A 59 6.67 -2.31 2.02
CA GLU A 59 7.13 -3.52 2.69
C GLU A 59 7.76 -4.51 1.71
N GLY A 60 7.20 -4.65 0.50
CA GLY A 60 7.79 -5.45 -0.57
C GLY A 60 9.20 -4.98 -0.94
N ARG A 61 9.39 -3.66 -1.11
CA ARG A 61 10.73 -3.08 -1.36
C ARG A 61 11.68 -3.26 -0.18
N ARG A 62 11.18 -3.13 1.05
CA ARG A 62 11.99 -3.35 2.26
C ARG A 62 12.55 -4.77 2.30
N LEU A 63 11.71 -5.78 2.00
CA LEU A 63 12.08 -7.20 1.97
C LEU A 63 13.11 -7.53 0.88
N LEU A 64 13.06 -6.84 -0.27
CA LEU A 64 14.10 -6.95 -1.32
C LEU A 64 15.44 -6.33 -0.90
N GLY A 65 15.41 -5.32 -0.03
CA GLY A 65 16.61 -4.67 0.50
C GLY A 65 17.24 -5.38 1.70
N GLU A 66 16.63 -6.47 2.20
CA GLU A 66 17.20 -7.28 3.28
C GLU A 66 18.43 -8.08 2.79
N SER A 67 19.27 -8.53 3.72
CA SER A 67 20.42 -9.39 3.40
C SER A 67 20.39 -10.64 4.29
N PRO A 68 20.04 -11.83 3.74
CA PRO A 68 19.66 -12.07 2.34
C PRO A 68 18.25 -11.51 2.01
N PRO A 69 17.97 -11.20 0.72
CA PRO A 69 16.64 -10.77 0.30
C PRO A 69 15.57 -11.84 0.54
N ASN A 70 14.38 -11.43 0.97
CA ASN A 70 13.24 -12.34 1.14
C ASN A 70 12.30 -12.28 -0.07
N ASN A 71 12.75 -12.87 -1.18
CA ASN A 71 12.09 -12.79 -2.49
C ASN A 71 10.65 -13.31 -2.49
N VAL A 72 10.38 -14.43 -1.81
CA VAL A 72 9.01 -15.00 -1.75
C VAL A 72 8.05 -14.05 -1.02
N ALA A 73 8.45 -13.53 0.14
CA ALA A 73 7.61 -12.58 0.87
C ALA A 73 7.44 -11.27 0.08
N ALA A 74 8.51 -10.76 -0.52
CA ALA A 74 8.47 -9.56 -1.35
C ALA A 74 7.50 -9.71 -2.52
N TYR A 75 7.53 -10.85 -3.22
CA TYR A 75 6.62 -11.15 -4.32
C TYR A 75 5.15 -11.03 -3.91
N HIS A 76 4.76 -11.69 -2.82
CA HIS A 76 3.39 -11.64 -2.33
C HIS A 76 2.95 -10.22 -1.95
N ARG A 77 3.84 -9.45 -1.33
CA ARG A 77 3.55 -8.06 -0.95
C ARG A 77 3.35 -7.18 -2.20
N LEU A 78 4.27 -7.24 -3.15
CA LEU A 78 4.20 -6.46 -4.40
C LEU A 78 2.99 -6.86 -5.26
N HIS A 79 2.64 -8.15 -5.29
CA HIS A 79 1.45 -8.63 -6.00
C HIS A 79 0.16 -8.05 -5.39
N TRP A 80 0.06 -7.99 -4.06
CA TRP A 80 -1.07 -7.33 -3.40
C TRP A 80 -1.11 -5.82 -3.66
N ALA A 81 0.04 -5.14 -3.63
CA ALA A 81 0.13 -3.72 -4.00
C ALA A 81 -0.44 -3.48 -5.41
N ARG A 82 -0.04 -4.30 -6.39
CA ARG A 82 -0.54 -4.24 -7.77
C ARG A 82 -2.07 -4.36 -7.84
N ILE A 83 -2.64 -5.37 -7.18
CA ILE A 83 -4.11 -5.58 -7.16
C ILE A 83 -4.82 -4.35 -6.58
N LEU A 84 -4.32 -3.84 -5.46
CA LEU A 84 -4.95 -2.72 -4.74
C LEU A 84 -4.91 -1.43 -5.56
N TYR A 85 -3.78 -1.12 -6.20
CA TYR A 85 -3.70 0.03 -7.11
C TYR A 85 -4.62 -0.14 -8.32
N GLN A 86 -4.86 -1.37 -8.77
CA GLN A 86 -5.73 -1.61 -9.94
C GLN A 86 -7.17 -1.32 -9.60
N ARG A 87 -7.59 -1.72 -8.40
CA ARG A 87 -8.91 -1.38 -7.88
C ARG A 87 -9.06 0.11 -7.64
N HIS A 88 -8.07 0.76 -7.02
CA HIS A 88 -8.08 2.21 -6.84
C HIS A 88 -8.18 2.97 -8.17
N SER A 89 -7.35 2.63 -9.15
CA SER A 89 -7.36 3.25 -10.49
C SER A 89 -8.72 3.08 -11.19
N GLN A 90 -9.34 1.90 -11.07
CA GLN A 90 -10.68 1.65 -11.60
C GLN A 90 -11.77 2.50 -10.93
N MET A 91 -11.67 2.72 -9.61
CA MET A 91 -12.63 3.53 -8.85
C MET A 91 -12.51 5.02 -9.15
N GLU A 92 -11.29 5.55 -9.14
CA GLU A 92 -11.02 6.98 -9.29
C GLU A 92 -10.90 7.41 -10.76
N GLN A 93 -10.90 6.45 -11.71
CA GLN A 93 -10.64 6.69 -13.14
C GLN A 93 -9.31 7.42 -13.41
N VAL A 94 -8.32 7.21 -12.53
CA VAL A 94 -6.99 7.80 -12.63
C VAL A 94 -5.99 6.82 -13.24
N SER A 95 -5.06 7.32 -14.05
CA SER A 95 -3.90 6.55 -14.49
C SER A 95 -2.90 6.43 -13.34
N MET A 96 -2.45 5.20 -13.08
CA MET A 96 -1.40 4.86 -12.10
C MET A 96 -0.19 4.24 -12.81
N SER A 97 0.06 4.63 -14.07
CA SER A 97 0.99 3.92 -14.96
C SER A 97 2.38 3.76 -14.37
N HIS A 98 2.92 4.80 -13.72
CA HIS A 98 4.27 4.76 -13.17
C HIS A 98 4.41 3.74 -12.02
N GLU A 99 3.50 3.77 -11.03
CA GLU A 99 3.51 2.82 -9.92
C GLU A 99 3.30 1.39 -10.41
N PHE A 100 2.48 1.20 -11.44
CA PHE A 100 2.27 -0.11 -12.06
C PHE A 100 3.50 -0.64 -12.76
N ASP A 101 4.18 0.20 -13.52
CA ASP A 101 5.39 -0.17 -14.26
C ASP A 101 6.49 -0.57 -13.28
N GLU A 102 6.70 0.22 -12.22
CA GLU A 102 7.68 -0.12 -11.17
C GLU A 102 7.37 -1.46 -10.49
N ILE A 103 6.12 -1.68 -10.07
CA ILE A 103 5.72 -2.95 -9.44
C ILE A 103 5.88 -4.12 -10.40
N SER A 104 5.54 -3.94 -11.67
CA SER A 104 5.64 -5.01 -12.67
C SER A 104 7.10 -5.40 -12.89
N HIS A 105 7.99 -4.42 -13.03
CA HIS A 105 9.44 -4.68 -13.13
C HIS A 105 10.00 -5.40 -11.91
N LEU A 106 9.60 -5.00 -10.70
CA LEU A 106 10.05 -5.69 -9.48
C LEU A 106 9.55 -7.14 -9.42
N LEU A 107 8.30 -7.40 -9.81
CA LEU A 107 7.76 -8.75 -9.84
C LEU A 107 8.46 -9.64 -10.86
N GLU A 108 8.75 -9.12 -12.07
CA GLU A 108 9.50 -9.82 -13.10
C GLU A 108 10.89 -10.24 -12.62
N ASN A 109 11.64 -9.31 -12.01
CA ASN A 109 12.97 -9.60 -11.47
C ASN A 109 12.94 -10.70 -10.41
N ILE A 110 11.96 -10.67 -9.50
CA ILE A 110 11.82 -11.70 -8.46
C ILE A 110 11.51 -13.07 -9.09
N GLU A 111 10.63 -13.11 -10.09
CA GLU A 111 10.30 -14.37 -10.78
C GLU A 111 11.52 -14.97 -11.49
N GLU A 112 12.37 -14.14 -12.09
CA GLU A 112 13.62 -14.58 -12.70
C GLU A 112 14.61 -15.15 -11.68
N GLU A 113 14.81 -14.46 -10.55
CA GLU A 113 15.71 -14.91 -9.47
C GLU A 113 15.23 -16.22 -8.80
N LEU A 114 13.91 -16.37 -8.62
CA LEU A 114 13.35 -17.60 -8.08
C LEU A 114 13.51 -18.79 -9.05
N ARG A 115 13.45 -18.54 -10.36
CA ARG A 115 13.66 -19.56 -11.40
C ARG A 115 15.13 -19.97 -11.54
N SER A 116 16.06 -19.02 -11.44
CA SER A 116 17.50 -19.35 -11.47
C SER A 116 17.89 -20.18 -10.26
N SER A 117 17.42 -19.80 -9.07
CA SER A 117 17.71 -20.53 -7.82
C SER A 117 17.17 -21.97 -7.84
N SER A 118 16.01 -22.22 -8.48
CA SER A 118 15.46 -23.58 -8.58
C SER A 118 16.22 -24.49 -9.54
N ASN A 119 16.95 -23.92 -10.51
CA ASN A 119 17.74 -24.72 -11.46
C ASN A 119 19.11 -25.11 -10.91
N ASP A 120 19.66 -24.35 -9.95
CA ASP A 120 20.96 -24.61 -9.33
C ASP A 120 20.91 -25.69 -8.24
N ASP A 121 19.71 -26.02 -7.71
CA ASP A 121 19.51 -27.06 -6.69
C ASP A 121 19.35 -28.50 -7.27
N ASP A 122 19.29 -28.64 -8.61
CA ASP A 122 19.05 -29.91 -9.32
C ASP A 122 20.34 -30.56 -9.92
N ASP A 123 21.54 -29.96 -9.73
CA ASP A 123 22.87 -30.47 -10.15
C ASP A 123 23.73 -30.98 -8.97
#